data_AF-A0A0Q3U1L0-F1
#
_entry.id   AF-A0A0Q3U1L0-F1
#
_cell.length_a   1.000
_cell.length_b   1.000
_cell.length_c   1.000
_cell.angle_alpha   90.00
_cell.angle_beta   90.00
_cell.angle_gamma   90.00
#
_symmetry.space_group_name_H-M   'P 1'
#
loop_
_entity.id
_entity.type
_entity.pdbx_description
1 polymer ?
#
loop_
_entity_poly.entity_id
_entity_poly.type
_entity_poly.pdbx_seq_one_letter_code
_entity_poly.pdbx_strand_id
1 'polypeptide(L)' 'LLSTVSVGAGVLPGDVVDAPAGAEADGEVTYMRAGFDRVVGSKDSESFYMVNPEGGAGGGTELSIFLVRV' A
#
# COMPACT_ATOMS: atom_id res chain seq x y z
N LEU A 1 12.02 15.98 13.01
CA LEU A 1 11.11 16.31 11.89
C LEU A 1 9.78 15.63 12.17
N LEU A 2 8.67 16.36 12.25
CA LEU A 2 7.34 15.75 12.35
C LEU A 2 6.98 15.17 10.97
N SER A 3 6.71 13.88 10.87
CA SER A 3 6.06 13.30 9.70
C SER A 3 4.55 13.32 9.96
N THR A 4 3.78 14.00 9.13
CA THR A 4 2.31 14.08 9.28
C THR A 4 1.61 12.88 8.61
N VAL A 5 2.35 11.80 8.35
CA VAL A 5 1.81 10.67 7.59
C VAL A 5 1.10 9.74 8.55
N SER A 6 -0.23 9.68 8.43
CA SER A 6 -1.05 8.71 9.17
C SER A 6 -0.93 7.33 8.53
N VAL A 7 -0.85 6.27 9.34
CA VAL A 7 -1.02 4.88 8.90
C VAL A 7 -2.45 4.42 9.16
N GLY A 8 -2.99 3.56 8.29
CA GLY A 8 -4.28 2.93 8.50
C GLY A 8 -4.72 2.02 7.35
N ALA A 9 -5.80 1.27 7.56
CA ALA A 9 -6.49 0.49 6.55
C ALA A 9 -7.96 0.89 6.50
N GLY A 10 -8.62 0.66 5.37
CA GLY A 10 -10.05 0.93 5.20
C GLY A 10 -10.62 0.23 3.98
N VAL A 11 -11.93 0.37 3.79
CA VAL A 11 -12.66 -0.16 2.64
C VAL A 11 -13.28 1.02 1.89
N LEU A 12 -13.09 1.03 0.58
CA LEU A 12 -13.76 1.94 -0.33
C LEU A 12 -15.03 1.29 -0.86
N PRO A 13 -16.13 2.05 -0.96
CA PRO A 13 -17.35 1.57 -1.60
C PRO A 13 -17.09 1.21 -3.06
N GLY A 14 -17.75 0.16 -3.54
CA GLY A 14 -17.49 -0.40 -4.87
C GLY A 14 -17.99 0.40 -6.06
N ASP A 15 -18.77 1.46 -5.83
CA ASP A 15 -19.20 2.41 -6.85
C ASP A 15 -18.17 3.53 -7.11
N VAL A 16 -17.16 3.68 -6.24
CA VAL A 16 -16.12 4.72 -6.35
C VAL A 16 -14.93 4.25 -7.20
N VAL A 17 -14.82 2.95 -7.44
CA VAL A 17 -13.68 2.31 -8.11
C VAL A 17 -14.19 1.38 -9.20
N ASP A 18 -13.73 1.56 -10.43
CA ASP A 18 -13.95 0.57 -11.49
C ASP A 18 -13.23 -0.71 -11.09
N ALA A 19 -13.99 -1.68 -10.56
CA ALA A 19 -13.44 -2.93 -10.06
C ALA A 19 -12.68 -3.64 -11.21
N PRO A 20 -11.42 -4.07 -11.00
CA PRO A 20 -10.70 -4.83 -12.01
C PRO A 20 -11.42 -6.14 -12.30
N ALA A 21 -11.39 -6.59 -13.56
CA ALA A 21 -12.01 -7.83 -13.99
C ALA A 21 -11.49 -9.01 -13.14
N GLY A 22 -12.38 -9.68 -12.41
CA GLY A 22 -12.06 -10.80 -11.51
C GLY A 22 -12.02 -10.46 -10.02
N ALA A 23 -12.42 -9.24 -9.61
CA ALA A 23 -12.70 -8.96 -8.21
C ALA A 23 -14.02 -9.64 -7.78
N GLU A 24 -13.92 -10.80 -7.12
CA GLU A 24 -15.03 -11.55 -6.53
C GLU A 24 -15.60 -10.91 -5.25
N ALA A 25 -15.07 -9.74 -4.84
CA ALA A 25 -15.64 -8.93 -3.77
C ALA A 25 -16.85 -8.15 -4.33
N ASP A 26 -17.84 -7.87 -3.49
CA ASP A 26 -19.13 -7.21 -3.77
C ASP A 26 -18.97 -5.73 -4.26
N GLY A 27 -18.01 -5.46 -5.14
CA GLY A 27 -17.49 -4.15 -5.52
C GLY A 27 -16.50 -3.56 -4.52
N GLU A 28 -16.49 -3.98 -3.26
CA GLU A 28 -15.69 -3.34 -2.20
C GLU A 28 -14.17 -3.46 -2.42
N VAL A 29 -13.44 -2.36 -2.25
CA VAL A 29 -11.97 -2.32 -2.37
C VAL A 29 -11.32 -2.00 -1.04
N THR A 30 -10.53 -2.94 -0.50
CA THR A 30 -9.74 -2.70 0.71
C THR A 30 -8.45 -1.96 0.34
N TYR A 31 -8.10 -0.92 1.11
CA TYR A 31 -6.88 -0.15 0.92
C TYR A 31 -6.09 0.01 2.23
N MET A 32 -4.80 0.27 2.08
CA MET A 32 -3.90 0.67 3.17
C MET A 32 -3.24 2.00 2.82
N ARG A 33 -3.03 2.85 3.82
CA ARG A 33 -2.25 4.09 3.72
C ARG A 33 -1.10 4.05 4.71
N ALA A 34 0.09 4.39 4.25
CA ALA A 34 1.28 4.53 5.08
C ALA A 34 2.29 5.45 4.39
N GLY A 35 3.27 5.94 5.15
CA GLY A 35 4.49 6.46 4.53
C GLY A 35 5.21 5.32 3.84
N PHE A 36 5.90 5.58 2.72
CA PHE A 36 6.65 4.53 2.04
C PHE A 36 7.91 5.05 1.38
N ASP A 37 8.91 4.18 1.28
CA ASP A 37 10.09 4.39 0.48
C ASP A 37 9.96 3.63 -0.85
N ARG A 38 10.11 4.36 -1.96
CA ARG A 38 10.13 3.78 -3.31
C ARG A 38 11.56 3.56 -3.77
N VAL A 39 11.87 2.35 -4.18
CA VAL A 39 13.17 1.96 -4.74
C VAL A 39 12.98 1.41 -6.14
N VAL A 40 13.61 2.03 -7.14
CA VAL A 40 13.62 1.55 -8.52
C VAL A 40 14.79 0.57 -8.67
N GLY A 41 14.49 -0.69 -8.98
CA GLY A 41 15.51 -1.73 -9.14
C GLY A 41 16.09 -1.75 -10.55
N SER A 42 15.22 -1.72 -11.56
CA SER A 42 15.58 -1.66 -12.98
C SER A 42 14.55 -0.85 -13.78
N LYS A 43 14.70 -0.79 -15.11
CA LYS A 43 13.68 -0.23 -16.01
C LYS A 43 12.29 -0.84 -15.77
N ASP A 44 12.26 -2.10 -15.38
CA ASP A 44 11.06 -2.92 -15.34
C ASP A 44 10.69 -3.36 -13.91
N SER A 45 11.46 -2.94 -12.89
CA SER A 45 11.18 -3.32 -11.51
C SER A 45 11.24 -2.16 -10.51
N GLU A 46 10.31 -2.18 -9.57
CA GLU A 46 10.24 -1.23 -8.46
C GLU A 46 9.74 -1.89 -7.17
N SER A 47 10.18 -1.36 -6.04
CA SER A 47 9.84 -1.81 -4.69
C SER A 47 9.26 -0.65 -3.90
N PHE A 48 8.25 -0.93 -3.07
CA PHE A 48 7.65 0.02 -2.14
C PHE A 48 7.70 -0.58 -0.73
N TYR A 49 8.41 0.09 0.18
CA TYR A 49 8.53 -0.31 1.58
C TYR A 49 7.63 0.58 2.43
N MET A 50 6.54 0.03 2.96
CA MET A 50 5.67 0.78 3.87
C MET A 50 6.35 0.96 5.23
N VAL A 51 6.42 2.20 5.69
CA VAL A 51 7.11 2.63 6.91
C VAL A 51 6.09 2.88 8.01
N ASN A 52 6.30 2.23 9.16
CA ASN A 52 5.56 2.54 10.37
C ASN A 52 6.13 3.83 11.01
N PRO A 53 5.32 4.89 11.23
CA PRO A 53 5.80 6.15 11.81
C PRO A 53 6.29 6.01 13.26
N GLU A 54 5.89 4.96 13.99
CA GLU A 54 6.37 4.74 15.37
C GLU A 54 7.78 4.14 15.46
N GLY A 55 8.39 3.75 14.34
CA GLY A 55 9.82 3.42 14.24
C GLY A 55 10.30 2.34 15.22
N GLY A 56 10.12 1.06 14.88
CA GLY A 56 10.76 -0.05 15.60
C GLY A 56 9.83 -1.22 15.93
N ALA A 57 10.45 -2.28 16.45
CA ALA A 57 9.94 -3.66 16.61
C ALA A 57 8.69 -3.85 17.52
N GLY A 58 7.98 -2.79 17.86
CA GLY A 58 6.74 -2.82 18.61
C GLY A 58 5.60 -2.15 17.84
N GLY A 59 4.88 -2.90 17.00
CA GLY A 59 3.46 -2.62 16.78
C GLY A 59 2.97 -2.25 15.37
N GLY A 60 3.57 -2.73 14.28
CA GLY A 60 2.94 -2.56 12.95
C GLY A 60 3.49 -3.49 11.87
N THR A 61 2.62 -3.90 10.94
CA THR A 61 2.94 -4.73 9.77
C THR A 61 3.87 -3.97 8.82
N GLU A 62 5.10 -4.45 8.64
CA GLU A 62 5.99 -4.00 7.57
C GLU A 62 5.60 -4.71 6.28
N LEU A 63 4.98 -3.99 5.34
CA LEU A 63 4.61 -4.52 4.03
C LEU A 63 5.59 -4.00 2.97
N SER A 64 6.17 -4.92 2.21
CA SER A 64 6.96 -4.61 1.03
C SER A 64 6.25 -5.14 -0.20
N ILE A 65 6.05 -4.29 -1.20
CA ILE A 65 5.45 -4.66 -2.49
C ILE A 65 6.52 -4.55 -3.56
N PHE A 66 6.73 -5.62 -4.32
CA PHE A 66 7.63 -5.66 -5.46
C PHE A 66 6.81 -5.82 -6.75
N LEU A 67 6.98 -4.89 -7.68
CA LEU A 67 6.32 -4.91 -8.97
C LEU A 67 7.34 -5.16 -10.07
N VAL A 68 6.96 -6.02 -11.03
CA VAL A 68 7.70 -6.30 -12.25
C VAL A 68 6.77 -6.09 -13.43
N ARG A 69 7.24 -5.34 -14.44
CA ARG A 69 6.54 -5.19 -15.72
C ARG A 69 6.91 -6.37 -16.63
N VAL A 70 5.91 -6.97 -17.27
CA VAL A 70 6.04 -8.06 -18.24
C VAL A 70 5.67 -7.56 -19.63
#